data_AF-A0A944KG02-F1
#
_entry.id   AF-A0A944KG02-F1
#
_cell.length_a   1.000
_cell.length_b   1.000
_cell.length_c   1.000
_cell.angle_alpha   90.00
_cell.angle_beta   90.00
_cell.angle_gamma   90.00
#
_symmetry.space_group_name_H-M   'P 1'
#
loop_
_entity.id
_entity.type
_entity.pdbx_description
1 polymer ?
#
loop_
_entity_poly.entity_id
_entity_poly.type
_entity_poly.pdbx_seq_one_letter_code
_entity_poly.pdbx_strand_id
1 'polypeptide(L)'
;MLPGARHCARCRCRLSRYNQDDYCSGCTRSLPGALPDWPRISPHVWQSTEVQEALFDRDFGAVCLLVRQSTGLRQDDVAALTGLSQGYLSMIESGTRTLTNIDKIVRLLDGLQAPDELTGPMLRPRSDGEDGPRLRTPAPATSPSPQ
;
A
#
# COMPACT_ATOMS: atom_id res chain seq x y z
N MET A 1 -19.45 10.83 -46.76
CA MET A 1 -20.00 11.22 -45.44
C MET A 1 -18.82 11.47 -44.51
N LEU A 2 -18.57 12.72 -44.11
CA LEU A 2 -17.53 13.03 -43.13
C LEU A 2 -18.00 12.52 -41.75
N PRO A 3 -17.15 11.81 -40.97
CA PRO A 3 -17.52 11.40 -39.62
C PRO A 3 -17.89 12.63 -38.81
N GLY A 4 -19.09 12.62 -38.24
CA GLY A 4 -19.61 13.73 -37.43
C GLY A 4 -18.61 14.09 -36.34
N ALA A 5 -18.38 15.39 -36.16
CA ALA A 5 -17.54 15.88 -35.08
C ALA A 5 -18.07 15.30 -33.75
N ARG A 6 -17.27 14.48 -33.06
CA ARG A 6 -17.61 14.02 -31.71
C ARG A 6 -17.53 15.21 -30.76
N HIS A 7 -18.46 15.28 -29.81
CA HIS A 7 -18.52 16.35 -28.81
C HIS A 7 -18.50 15.73 -27.41
N CYS A 8 -17.90 16.44 -26.46
CA CYS A 8 -17.83 16.03 -25.06
C CYS A 8 -19.24 15.89 -24.46
N ALA A 9 -19.52 14.78 -23.77
CA ALA A 9 -20.81 14.53 -23.13
C ALA A 9 -21.14 15.52 -21.99
N ARG A 10 -20.15 16.22 -21.44
CA ARG A 10 -20.33 17.17 -20.32
C ARG A 10 -20.36 18.64 -20.77
N CYS A 11 -19.32 19.11 -21.45
CA CYS A 11 -19.21 20.52 -21.84
C CYS A 11 -19.59 20.80 -23.31
N ARG A 12 -19.89 19.76 -24.10
CA ARG A 12 -20.21 19.85 -25.53
C ARG A 12 -19.14 20.47 -26.44
N CYS A 13 -17.93 20.72 -25.95
CA CYS A 13 -16.80 21.09 -26.81
C CYS A 13 -16.49 19.97 -27.81
N ARG A 14 -16.07 20.35 -29.02
CA ARG A 14 -15.64 19.41 -30.06
C ARG A 14 -14.42 18.64 -29.59
N LEU A 15 -14.51 17.31 -29.62
CA LEU A 15 -13.42 16.42 -29.28
C LEU A 15 -12.41 16.37 -30.42
N SER A 16 -11.13 16.37 -30.05
CA SER A 16 -10.05 16.17 -31.01
C SER A 16 -10.15 14.76 -31.61
N ARG A 17 -9.70 14.61 -32.85
CA ARG A 17 -9.60 13.31 -33.55
C ARG A 17 -8.79 12.25 -32.78
N TYR A 18 -7.87 12.70 -31.92
CA TYR A 18 -7.02 11.84 -31.10
C TYR A 18 -7.63 11.51 -29.73
N ASN A 19 -8.78 12.12 -29.39
CA ASN A 19 -9.48 11.84 -28.14
C ASN A 19 -10.47 10.70 -28.36
N GLN A 20 -10.13 9.52 -27.87
CA GLN A 20 -10.96 8.33 -28.01
C GLN A 20 -12.11 8.30 -26.98
N ASP A 21 -11.96 9.08 -25.91
CA ASP A 21 -12.89 9.22 -24.79
C ASP A 21 -14.15 10.03 -25.14
N ASP A 22 -15.25 9.83 -24.40
CA ASP A 22 -16.50 10.60 -24.55
C ASP A 22 -16.47 11.95 -23.82
N TYR A 23 -15.41 12.22 -23.07
CA TYR A 23 -15.17 13.47 -22.37
C TYR A 23 -13.92 14.19 -22.90
N CYS A 24 -13.94 15.52 -22.88
CA CYS A 24 -12.74 16.29 -23.20
C CYS A 24 -11.75 16.22 -22.04
N SER A 25 -10.45 16.37 -22.33
CA SER A 25 -9.38 16.24 -21.32
C SER A 25 -9.57 17.11 -20.07
N GLY A 26 -10.22 18.26 -20.20
CA GLY A 26 -10.60 19.12 -19.07
C GLY A 26 -11.74 18.53 -18.23
N CYS A 27 -12.79 18.02 -18.87
CA CYS A 27 -13.89 17.36 -18.19
C CYS A 27 -13.47 16.03 -17.57
N THR A 28 -12.58 15.25 -18.21
CA THR A 28 -12.03 14.00 -17.70
C THR A 28 -11.33 14.21 -16.35
N ARG A 29 -10.53 15.28 -16.21
CA ARG A 29 -9.90 15.62 -14.91
C ARG A 29 -10.90 15.98 -13.83
N SER A 30 -12.09 16.44 -14.21
CA SER A 30 -13.15 16.84 -13.30
C SER A 30 -14.20 15.76 -13.09
N LEU A 31 -14.06 14.55 -13.67
CA LEU A 31 -14.98 13.45 -13.44
C LEU A 31 -14.68 12.81 -12.08
N PRO A 32 -15.64 12.81 -11.14
CA PRO A 32 -15.53 11.96 -9.95
C PRO A 32 -15.64 10.50 -10.42
N GLY A 33 -14.54 9.75 -10.37
CA GLY A 33 -14.51 8.36 -10.80
C GLY A 33 -13.58 8.04 -11.96
N ALA A 34 -12.73 8.97 -12.42
CA ALA A 34 -11.52 8.61 -13.17
C ALA A 34 -10.48 7.96 -12.23
N LEU A 35 -10.91 6.99 -11.42
CA LEU A 35 -10.00 6.06 -10.78
C LEU A 35 -9.26 5.39 -11.95
N PRO A 36 -7.92 5.33 -11.91
CA PRO A 36 -7.19 4.50 -12.85
C PRO A 36 -7.83 3.10 -12.85
N ASP A 37 -7.77 2.40 -13.98
CA ASP A 37 -8.08 0.97 -14.05
C ASP A 37 -7.11 0.27 -13.11
N TRP A 38 -7.48 0.23 -11.84
CA TRP A 38 -6.52 -0.02 -10.76
C TRP A 38 -6.27 -1.52 -10.76
N PRO A 39 -5.01 -1.98 -10.83
CA PRO A 39 -4.74 -3.41 -10.81
C PRO A 39 -5.22 -3.96 -9.47
N ARG A 40 -6.38 -4.63 -9.50
CA ARG A 40 -6.89 -5.38 -8.36
C ARG A 40 -5.84 -6.41 -7.99
N ILE A 41 -5.27 -6.27 -6.80
CA ILE A 41 -4.32 -7.25 -6.27
C ILE A 41 -5.05 -8.57 -6.20
N SER A 42 -4.55 -9.56 -6.93
CA SER A 42 -5.21 -10.85 -7.01
C SER A 42 -5.19 -11.53 -5.64
N PRO A 43 -6.28 -12.22 -5.24
CA PRO A 43 -6.38 -12.84 -3.92
C PRO A 43 -5.32 -13.93 -3.68
N HIS A 44 -4.69 -14.48 -4.73
CA HIS A 44 -3.59 -15.43 -4.59
C HIS A 44 -2.34 -14.79 -3.97
N VAL A 45 -2.09 -13.49 -4.21
CA VAL A 45 -0.94 -12.78 -3.65
C VAL A 45 -1.00 -12.76 -2.13
N TRP A 46 -2.20 -12.54 -1.58
CA TRP A 46 -2.45 -12.54 -0.15
C TRP A 46 -2.39 -13.92 0.50
N GLN A 47 -2.49 -14.98 -0.29
CA GLN A 47 -2.37 -16.38 0.17
C GLN A 47 -0.91 -16.88 0.16
N SER A 48 0.04 -16.10 -0.35
CA SER A 48 1.46 -16.44 -0.30
C SER A 48 1.95 -16.48 1.14
N THR A 49 2.66 -17.54 1.51
CA THR A 49 3.23 -17.71 2.86
C THR A 49 4.04 -16.50 3.31
N GLU A 50 4.89 -15.95 2.42
CA GLU A 50 5.71 -14.77 2.72
C GLU A 50 4.86 -13.53 3.07
N VAL A 51 3.73 -13.33 2.39
CA VAL A 51 2.81 -12.21 2.65
C VAL A 51 2.07 -12.43 3.96
N GLN A 52 1.69 -13.67 4.26
CA GLN A 52 1.03 -14.02 5.51
C GLN A 52 1.97 -13.90 6.71
N GLU A 53 3.23 -14.31 6.58
CA GLU A 53 4.27 -14.15 7.61
C GLU A 53 4.56 -12.66 7.86
N ALA A 54 4.77 -11.88 6.79
CA ALA A 54 4.99 -10.44 6.91
C ALA A 54 3.80 -9.71 7.55
N LEU A 55 2.57 -10.11 7.21
CA LEU A 55 1.38 -9.65 7.90
C LEU A 55 1.47 -10.04 9.38
N PHE A 56 1.70 -11.32 9.69
CA PHE A 56 1.77 -11.85 11.06
C PHE A 56 2.75 -11.09 11.97
N ASP A 57 3.95 -10.79 11.44
CA ASP A 57 4.98 -9.99 12.12
C ASP A 57 4.69 -8.48 12.14
N ARG A 58 3.59 -8.03 11.52
CA ARG A 58 3.20 -6.63 11.34
C ARG A 58 4.26 -5.82 10.59
N ASP A 59 5.01 -6.48 9.70
CA ASP A 59 5.98 -5.85 8.82
C ASP A 59 5.30 -5.34 7.54
N PHE A 60 4.64 -4.18 7.68
CA PHE A 60 3.95 -3.54 6.55
C PHE A 60 4.90 -3.10 5.43
N GLY A 61 6.20 -2.94 5.71
CA GLY A 61 7.21 -2.68 4.70
C GLY A 61 7.41 -3.90 3.80
N ALA A 62 7.60 -5.06 4.41
CA ALA A 62 7.70 -6.34 3.71
C ALA A 62 6.41 -6.68 2.94
N VAL A 63 5.23 -6.43 3.53
CA VAL A 63 3.94 -6.64 2.84
C VAL A 63 3.84 -5.78 1.57
N CYS A 64 4.14 -4.48 1.65
CA CYS A 64 4.13 -3.61 0.47
C CYS A 64 5.11 -4.09 -0.60
N LEU A 65 6.32 -4.48 -0.19
CA LEU A 65 7.35 -4.97 -1.10
C LEU A 65 6.93 -6.28 -1.81
N LEU A 66 6.37 -7.25 -1.08
CA LEU A 66 5.92 -8.54 -1.61
C LEU A 66 4.71 -8.40 -2.53
N VAL A 67 3.74 -7.55 -2.16
CA VAL A 67 2.58 -7.25 -2.99
C VAL A 67 3.03 -6.59 -4.30
N ARG A 68 3.97 -5.66 -4.24
CA ARG A 68 4.55 -5.02 -5.43
C ARG A 68 5.27 -5.99 -6.34
N GLN A 69 6.09 -6.88 -5.79
CA GLN A 69 6.79 -7.90 -6.57
C GLN A 69 5.82 -8.85 -7.26
N SER A 70 4.74 -9.22 -6.57
CA SER A 70 3.74 -10.17 -7.09
C SER A 70 2.80 -9.56 -8.13
N THR A 71 2.59 -8.25 -8.09
CA THR A 71 1.65 -7.53 -8.99
C THR A 71 2.32 -6.66 -10.05
N GLY A 72 3.63 -6.42 -9.93
CA GLY A 72 4.37 -5.49 -10.78
C GLY A 72 4.13 -4.00 -10.46
N LEU A 73 3.49 -3.69 -9.32
CA LEU A 73 3.19 -2.32 -8.92
C LEU A 73 4.46 -1.50 -8.60
N ARG A 74 4.49 -0.24 -9.05
CA ARG A 74 5.56 0.69 -8.69
C ARG A 74 5.29 1.28 -7.31
N GLN A 75 6.33 1.82 -6.67
CA GLN A 75 6.16 2.51 -5.37
C GLN A 75 5.18 3.68 -5.47
N ASP A 76 5.19 4.40 -6.59
CA ASP A 76 4.28 5.53 -6.82
C ASP A 76 2.81 5.09 -6.87
N ASP A 77 2.55 3.93 -7.48
CA ASP A 77 1.21 3.34 -7.53
C ASP A 77 0.75 2.94 -6.12
N VAL A 78 1.61 2.28 -5.34
CA VAL A 78 1.28 1.91 -3.95
C VAL A 78 1.13 3.13 -3.04
N ALA A 79 1.93 4.17 -3.24
CA ALA A 79 1.80 5.44 -2.55
C ALA A 79 0.43 6.08 -2.84
N ALA A 80 0.01 6.08 -4.10
CA ALA A 80 -1.31 6.57 -4.51
C ALA A 80 -2.46 5.74 -3.91
N LEU A 81 -2.32 4.40 -3.82
CA LEU A 81 -3.32 3.53 -3.19
C LEU A 81 -3.53 3.80 -1.72
N THR A 82 -2.42 3.85 -1.00
CA THR A 82 -2.41 3.85 0.46
C THR A 82 -2.55 5.26 1.02
N GLY A 83 -2.49 6.28 0.15
CA GLY A 83 -2.42 7.69 0.54
C GLY A 83 -1.10 8.04 1.25
N LEU A 84 -0.10 7.18 1.16
CA LEU A 84 1.24 7.41 1.70
C LEU A 84 2.11 8.13 0.66
N SER A 85 3.12 8.86 1.12
CA SER A 85 4.10 9.45 0.20
C SER A 85 5.09 8.38 -0.29
N GLN A 86 5.52 8.44 -1.55
CA GLN A 86 6.52 7.51 -2.11
C GLN A 86 7.79 7.42 -1.25
N GLY A 87 8.31 8.55 -0.75
CA GLY A 87 9.48 8.56 0.13
C GLY A 87 9.23 7.89 1.49
N TYR A 88 7.99 7.99 2.01
CA TYR A 88 7.58 7.28 3.22
C TYR A 88 7.48 5.78 2.97
N LEU A 89 6.92 5.39 1.81
CA LEU A 89 6.86 3.99 1.38
C LEU A 89 8.26 3.38 1.25
N SER A 90 9.20 4.11 0.64
CA SER A 90 10.59 3.68 0.54
C SER A 90 11.24 3.46 1.91
N MET A 91 11.03 4.38 2.86
CA MET A 91 11.57 4.23 4.22
C MET A 91 10.99 3.04 4.99
N ILE A 92 9.72 2.69 4.77
CA ILE A 92 9.13 1.51 5.40
C ILE A 92 9.60 0.21 4.73
N GLU A 93 9.70 0.20 3.40
CA GLU A 93 10.22 -0.96 2.65
C GLU A 93 11.70 -1.25 2.97
N SER A 94 12.50 -0.20 3.24
CA SER A 94 13.92 -0.34 3.62
C SER A 94 14.14 -0.64 5.10
N GLY A 95 13.07 -0.76 5.90
CA GLY A 95 13.15 -0.93 7.36
C GLY A 95 13.70 0.28 8.11
N THR A 96 13.92 1.41 7.43
CA THR A 96 14.39 2.67 8.05
C THR A 96 13.33 3.29 8.94
N ARG A 97 12.05 3.02 8.66
CA ARG A 97 10.92 3.48 9.46
C ARG A 97 9.88 2.39 9.62
N THR A 98 9.35 2.23 10.83
CA THR A 98 8.28 1.27 11.09
C THR A 98 6.92 1.97 11.07
N LEU A 99 5.94 1.35 10.42
CA LEU A 99 4.57 1.84 10.41
C LEU A 99 3.85 1.37 11.67
N THR A 100 3.76 2.22 12.69
CA THR A 100 3.14 1.88 13.99
C THR A 100 1.77 2.53 14.23
N ASN A 101 1.39 3.50 13.40
CA ASN A 101 0.12 4.20 13.55
C ASN A 101 -1.02 3.38 12.93
N ILE A 102 -1.97 2.97 13.78
CA ILE A 102 -3.11 2.14 13.41
C ILE A 102 -3.93 2.77 12.29
N ASP A 103 -4.20 4.08 12.32
CA ASP A 103 -4.94 4.76 11.24
C ASP A 103 -4.23 4.65 9.89
N LYS A 104 -2.89 4.72 9.90
CA LYS A 104 -2.10 4.57 8.66
C LYS A 104 -2.03 3.13 8.19
N ILE A 105 -1.99 2.18 9.12
CA ILE A 105 -2.03 0.75 8.83
C ILE A 105 -3.37 0.41 8.16
N VAL A 106 -4.48 0.86 8.74
CA VAL A 106 -5.82 0.65 8.18
C VAL A 106 -5.92 1.27 6.79
N ARG A 107 -5.45 2.51 6.59
CA ARG A 107 -5.42 3.14 5.25
C ARG A 107 -4.55 2.39 4.24
N LEU A 108 -3.43 1.84 4.68
CA LEU A 108 -2.55 1.05 3.82
C LEU A 108 -3.24 -0.25 3.39
N LEU A 109 -3.85 -0.97 4.34
CA LEU A 109 -4.54 -2.23 4.07
C LEU A 109 -5.80 -2.02 3.21
N ASP A 110 -6.57 -0.97 3.50
CA ASP A 110 -7.75 -0.56 2.73
C ASP A 110 -7.36 -0.15 1.30
N GLY A 111 -6.31 0.67 1.15
CA GLY A 111 -5.78 1.07 -0.14
C GLY A 111 -5.27 -0.10 -0.98
N LEU A 112 -4.68 -1.10 -0.35
CA LEU A 112 -4.26 -2.34 -1.01
C LEU A 112 -5.41 -3.35 -1.21
N GLN A 113 -6.64 -3.03 -0.78
CA GLN A 113 -7.79 -3.95 -0.81
C GLN A 113 -7.46 -5.32 -0.18
N ALA A 114 -6.76 -5.30 0.96
CA ALA A 114 -6.40 -6.51 1.68
C ALA A 114 -7.67 -7.26 2.16
N PRO A 115 -7.72 -8.60 2.06
CA PRO A 115 -8.85 -9.39 2.55
C PRO A 115 -9.07 -9.21 4.05
N ASP A 116 -10.30 -8.90 4.45
CA ASP A 116 -10.69 -8.75 5.86
C ASP A 116 -10.42 -10.04 6.67
N GLU A 117 -10.50 -11.19 6.00
CA GLU A 117 -10.19 -12.51 6.58
C GLU A 117 -8.75 -12.61 7.12
N LEU A 118 -7.81 -11.86 6.53
CA LEU A 118 -6.41 -11.84 6.92
C LEU A 118 -6.12 -10.68 7.88
N THR A 119 -6.74 -9.52 7.68
CA THR A 119 -6.49 -8.32 8.48
C THR A 119 -7.29 -8.28 9.80
N GLY A 120 -8.46 -8.92 9.83
CA GLY A 120 -9.30 -9.08 11.02
C GLY A 120 -8.58 -9.70 12.23
N PRO A 121 -7.93 -10.88 12.11
CA PRO A 121 -7.19 -11.48 13.23
C PRO A 121 -5.94 -10.66 13.65
N MET A 122 -5.40 -9.83 12.76
CA MET A 122 -4.22 -8.99 13.04
C MET A 122 -4.57 -7.71 13.81
N LEU A 123 -5.72 -7.13 13.50
CA LEU A 123 -6.25 -5.92 14.14
C LEU A 123 -6.93 -6.23 15.48
N ARG A 124 -7.15 -7.52 15.80
CA ARG A 124 -7.50 -7.90 17.18
C ARG A 124 -6.35 -7.49 18.11
N PRO A 125 -6.64 -6.79 19.22
CA PRO A 125 -5.64 -6.62 20.25
C PRO A 125 -5.16 -8.01 20.62
N ARG A 126 -3.84 -8.23 20.58
CA ARG A 126 -3.28 -9.42 21.20
C ARG A 126 -3.82 -9.40 22.62
N SER A 127 -4.60 -10.40 23.02
CA SER A 127 -4.83 -10.59 24.44
C SER A 127 -3.43 -10.81 25.00
N ASP A 128 -2.88 -9.81 25.69
CA ASP A 128 -1.61 -9.91 26.39
C ASP A 128 -1.81 -10.93 27.52
N GLY A 129 -1.82 -12.20 27.14
CA GLY A 129 -1.78 -13.35 28.02
C GLY A 129 -0.33 -13.81 28.08
N GLU A 130 0.40 -13.20 29.00
CA GLU A 130 1.60 -13.73 29.66
C GLU A 130 2.73 -14.23 28.75
N ASP A 131 3.61 -13.32 28.30
CA ASP A 131 5.05 -13.62 28.22
C ASP A 131 5.70 -12.88 29.38
N GLY A 132 6.15 -13.64 30.37
CA GLY A 132 6.66 -13.16 31.65
C GLY A 132 7.91 -12.27 31.51
N PRO A 133 8.42 -11.74 32.64
CA PRO A 133 9.56 -10.84 32.60
C PRO A 133 10.76 -11.61 32.00
N ARG A 134 11.23 -11.19 30.83
CA ARG A 134 12.61 -11.45 30.41
C ARG A 134 13.51 -10.69 31.36
N LEU A 135 13.78 -11.30 32.52
CA LEU A 135 14.98 -11.04 33.30
C LEU A 135 16.14 -11.28 32.35
N ARG A 136 16.70 -10.19 31.83
CA ARG A 136 18.00 -10.25 31.18
C ARG A 136 18.92 -9.25 31.86
N THR A 137 19.38 -9.65 33.04
CA THR A 137 20.68 -9.30 33.63
C THR A 137 20.86 -10.17 34.88
N PRO A 138 22.09 -10.45 35.37
CA PRO A 138 23.41 -9.90 35.00
C PRO A 138 24.45 -11.01 34.66
N ALA A 139 25.68 -10.71 34.23
CA ALA A 139 26.85 -10.49 35.10
C ALA A 139 28.16 -10.35 34.24
N PRO A 140 29.37 -10.18 34.81
CA PRO A 140 29.92 -8.89 35.21
C PRO A 140 31.34 -8.60 34.64
N ALA A 141 31.75 -7.34 34.85
CA ALA A 141 33.08 -6.71 34.84
C ALA A 141 34.33 -7.49 34.45
N THR A 142 35.21 -6.87 33.65
CA THR A 142 36.57 -6.44 34.07
C THR A 142 37.35 -5.75 32.93
N SER A 143 37.81 -4.51 33.15
CA SER A 143 39.03 -3.94 32.55
C SER A 143 40.27 -4.64 33.19
N PRO A 144 41.48 -4.72 32.58
CA PRO A 144 42.35 -3.56 32.25
C PRO A 144 43.26 -3.68 30.98
N SER A 145 44.04 -2.61 30.72
CA SER A 145 45.07 -2.25 29.70
C SER A 145 46.21 -3.28 29.45
N PRO A 146 47.35 -3.01 28.72
CA PRO A 146 47.78 -1.88 27.86
C PRO A 146 48.48 -2.29 26.52
N GLN A 147 48.83 -1.31 25.67
CA GLN A 147 50.20 -1.08 25.16
C GLN A 147 50.39 0.40 24.85
#